data_AF-A0A4Y6UTT4-F1
#
_entry.id   AF-A0A4Y6UTT4-F1
#
_cell.length_a   1.000
_cell.length_b   1.000
_cell.length_c   1.000
_cell.angle_alpha   90.00
_cell.angle_beta   90.00
_cell.angle_gamma   90.00
#
_symmetry.space_group_name_H-M   'P 1'
#
loop_
_entity.id
_entity.type
_entity.pdbx_description
1 polymer ?
#
loop_
_entity_poly.entity_id
_entity_poly.type
_entity_poly.pdbx_seq_one_letter_code
_entity_poly.pdbx_strand_id
1 'polypeptide(L)'
;MDHHLNRCLDQLWKRPASTTQELSQVTGVPLTEVHQFIKSGRLSSSYSNLTYPCESCGGDTRGGRLCGSCSGVFRAAGAAKPDDRAPVRHVIKSTKVLYTSRNR
;
A
#
# COMPACT_ATOMS: atom_id res chain seq x y z
N MET A 1 -21.69 20.27 -2.20
CA MET A 1 -22.22 18.89 -2.17
C MET A 1 -21.92 18.27 -3.52
N ASP A 2 -21.09 17.23 -3.57
CA ASP A 2 -20.65 16.61 -4.82
C ASP A 2 -21.78 15.77 -5.45
N HIS A 3 -22.57 16.41 -6.32
CA HIS A 3 -23.67 15.80 -7.08
C HIS A 3 -23.31 14.48 -7.79
N HIS A 4 -22.10 14.36 -8.32
CA HIS A 4 -21.59 13.14 -8.98
C HIS A 4 -21.48 11.97 -8.00
N LEU A 5 -20.98 12.21 -6.79
CA LEU A 5 -20.86 11.19 -5.75
C LEU A 5 -22.24 10.67 -5.36
N ASN A 6 -23.21 11.57 -5.14
CA ASN A 6 -24.54 11.17 -4.71
C ASN A 6 -25.27 10.34 -5.78
N ARG A 7 -25.06 10.67 -7.06
CA ARG A 7 -25.58 9.88 -8.19
C ARG A 7 -24.95 8.49 -8.25
N CYS A 8 -23.64 8.38 -8.01
CA CYS A 8 -22.96 7.08 -7.93
C CYS A 8 -23.49 6.23 -6.77
N LEU A 9 -23.73 6.84 -5.61
CA LEU A 9 -24.27 6.15 -4.44
C LEU A 9 -25.71 5.65 -4.67
N ASP A 10 -26.58 6.46 -5.27
CA ASP A 10 -27.95 6.05 -5.62
C ASP A 10 -27.95 4.85 -6.59
N GLN A 11 -27.07 4.86 -7.59
CA GLN A 11 -26.96 3.74 -8.53
C GLN A 11 -26.43 2.47 -7.86
N LEU A 12 -25.41 2.59 -7.01
CA LEU A 12 -24.85 1.48 -6.24
C LEU A 12 -25.85 0.90 -5.23
N TRP A 13 -26.76 1.70 -4.69
CA TRP A 13 -27.84 1.22 -3.83
C TRP A 13 -28.86 0.39 -4.61
N LYS A 14 -29.21 0.82 -5.83
CA LYS A 14 -30.13 0.10 -6.71
C LYS A 14 -29.51 -1.16 -7.32
N ARG A 15 -28.21 -1.12 -7.64
CA ARG A 15 -27.46 -2.21 -8.26
C ARG A 15 -26.08 -2.35 -7.60
N PRO A 16 -25.98 -3.10 -6.50
CA PRO A 16 -24.72 -3.27 -5.77
C PRO A 16 -23.66 -4.09 -6.54
N ALA A 17 -24.09 -4.83 -7.57
CA ALA A 17 -23.22 -5.67 -8.39
C ALA A 17 -22.67 -4.96 -9.63
N SER A 18 -22.91 -3.65 -9.83
CA SER A 18 -22.45 -2.96 -11.03
C SER A 18 -20.92 -2.78 -11.08
N THR A 19 -20.38 -2.89 -12.29
CA THR A 19 -18.95 -2.69 -12.55
C THR A 19 -18.63 -1.19 -12.67
N THR A 20 -17.39 -0.79 -12.42
CA THR A 20 -16.94 0.61 -12.59
C THR A 20 -17.30 1.19 -13.95
N GLN A 21 -17.19 0.38 -15.02
CA GLN A 21 -17.53 0.79 -16.38
C GLN A 21 -19.02 1.04 -16.57
N GLU A 22 -19.88 0.17 -16.04
CA GLU A 22 -21.34 0.34 -16.08
C GLU A 22 -21.77 1.56 -15.27
N LEU A 23 -21.20 1.75 -14.08
CA LEU A 23 -21.50 2.93 -13.26
C LEU A 23 -21.17 4.21 -14.01
N SER A 24 -20.01 4.29 -14.66
CA SER A 24 -19.63 5.45 -15.46
C SER A 24 -20.63 5.70 -16.61
N GLN A 25 -21.05 4.64 -17.31
CA GLN A 25 -22.04 4.76 -18.39
C GLN A 25 -23.41 5.23 -17.90
N VAL A 26 -23.90 4.71 -16.78
CA VAL A 26 -25.24 5.03 -16.25
C VAL A 26 -25.27 6.39 -15.56
N THR A 27 -24.22 6.72 -14.81
CA THR A 27 -24.14 8.01 -14.09
C THR A 27 -23.71 9.16 -14.99
N GLY A 28 -23.03 8.87 -16.10
CA GLY A 28 -22.39 9.87 -16.97
C GLY A 28 -21.13 10.49 -16.38
N VAL A 29 -20.63 9.94 -15.26
CA VAL A 29 -19.43 10.42 -14.57
C VAL A 29 -18.20 9.76 -15.21
N PRO A 30 -17.12 10.51 -15.49
CA PRO A 30 -15.91 9.94 -16.09
C PRO A 30 -15.23 8.93 -15.15
N LEU A 31 -14.66 7.88 -15.73
CA LEU A 31 -13.94 6.81 -14.99
C LEU A 31 -12.87 7.36 -14.04
N THR A 32 -12.20 8.44 -14.42
CA THR A 32 -11.19 9.11 -13.59
C THR A 32 -11.76 9.65 -12.27
N GLU A 33 -12.94 10.27 -12.30
CA GLU A 33 -13.64 10.72 -11.08
C GLU A 33 -14.12 9.54 -10.25
N VAL A 34 -14.70 8.52 -10.89
CA VAL A 34 -15.15 7.30 -10.19
C VAL A 34 -13.98 6.65 -9.46
N HIS A 35 -12.82 6.51 -10.11
CA HIS A 35 -11.59 6.02 -9.48
C HIS A 35 -11.16 6.88 -8.30
N GLN A 36 -11.32 8.20 -8.39
CA GLN A 36 -10.98 9.13 -7.30
C GLN A 36 -11.93 8.97 -6.10
N PHE A 37 -13.22 8.72 -6.32
CA PHE A 37 -14.18 8.42 -5.25
C PHE A 37 -13.88 7.09 -4.55
N ILE A 38 -13.49 6.06 -5.30
CA ILE A 38 -13.05 4.77 -4.74
C ILE A 38 -11.78 4.98 -3.91
N LYS A 39 -10.78 5.69 -4.44
CA LYS A 39 -9.49 5.95 -3.79
C LYS A 39 -9.61 6.79 -2.51
N SER A 40 -10.59 7.69 -2.46
CA SER A 40 -10.89 8.49 -1.27
C SER A 40 -11.76 7.77 -0.24
N GLY A 41 -12.21 6.54 -0.52
CA GLY A 41 -13.07 5.76 0.39
C GLY A 41 -14.47 6.36 0.55
N ARG A 42 -14.92 7.16 -0.43
CA ARG A 42 -16.27 7.78 -0.41
C ARG A 42 -17.36 6.76 -0.78
N LEU A 43 -17.00 5.70 -1.50
CA LEU A 43 -17.89 4.59 -1.86
C LEU A 43 -17.67 3.43 -0.87
N SER A 44 -18.76 2.78 -0.46
CA SER A 44 -18.71 1.70 0.53
C SER A 44 -17.89 0.51 0.04
N SER A 45 -17.09 -0.09 0.93
CA SER A 45 -16.27 -1.26 0.63
C SER A 45 -17.07 -2.55 0.38
N SER A 46 -18.40 -2.53 0.53
CA SER A 46 -19.26 -3.68 0.23
C SER A 46 -19.40 -3.98 -1.28
N TYR A 47 -19.00 -3.06 -2.16
CA TYR A 47 -19.11 -3.25 -3.60
C TYR A 47 -17.87 -3.96 -4.16
N SER A 48 -17.89 -5.29 -4.15
CA SER A 48 -16.77 -6.16 -4.54
C SER A 48 -16.43 -6.14 -6.04
N ASN A 49 -17.31 -5.62 -6.89
CA ASN A 49 -17.13 -5.56 -8.34
C ASN A 49 -16.45 -4.27 -8.82
N LEU A 50 -16.21 -3.30 -7.93
CA LEU A 50 -15.52 -2.07 -8.28
C LEU A 50 -14.03 -2.34 -8.45
N THR A 51 -13.55 -2.07 -9.66
CA THR A 51 -12.16 -2.22 -10.04
C THR A 51 -11.59 -0.86 -10.40
N TYR A 52 -10.36 -0.60 -9.97
CA TYR A 52 -9.63 0.64 -10.28
C TYR A 52 -8.15 0.32 -10.55
N PRO A 53 -7.45 1.18 -11.31
CA PRO A 53 -6.05 0.94 -11.65
C PRO A 53 -5.12 1.10 -10.43
N CYS A 54 -4.15 0.20 -10.33
CA CYS A 54 -3.07 0.22 -9.35
C CYS A 54 -2.20 1.46 -9.51
N GLU A 55 -1.82 2.12 -8.42
CA GLU A 55 -0.99 3.33 -8.47
C GLU A 55 0.46 3.05 -8.92
N SER A 56 0.92 1.81 -8.81
CA SER A 56 2.29 1.43 -9.15
C SER A 56 2.41 0.85 -10.56
N CYS A 57 1.47 -0.01 -10.98
CA CYS A 57 1.57 -0.71 -12.27
C CYS A 57 0.41 -0.43 -13.23
N GLY A 58 -0.62 0.31 -12.81
CA GLY A 58 -1.82 0.56 -13.62
C GLY A 58 -2.77 -0.63 -13.76
N GLY A 59 -2.44 -1.80 -13.20
CA GLY A 59 -3.27 -3.00 -13.30
C GLY A 59 -4.56 -2.95 -12.46
N ASP A 60 -5.55 -3.72 -12.85
CA ASP A 60 -6.85 -3.81 -12.19
C ASP A 60 -6.76 -4.28 -10.74
N THR A 61 -7.22 -3.45 -9.81
CA THR A 61 -7.15 -3.68 -8.37
C THR A 61 -8.55 -3.65 -7.76
N ARG A 62 -8.86 -4.66 -6.95
CA ARG A 62 -10.14 -4.80 -6.22
C ARG A 62 -10.04 -4.47 -4.73
N GLY A 63 -8.83 -4.25 -4.21
CA GLY A 63 -8.61 -4.05 -2.78
C GLY A 63 -7.36 -3.23 -2.48
N GLY A 64 -7.55 -2.09 -1.81
CA GLY A 64 -6.47 -1.17 -1.45
C GLY A 64 -5.78 -0.49 -2.63
N ARG A 65 -4.89 0.46 -2.35
CA ARG A 65 -4.21 1.29 -3.37
C ARG A 65 -3.30 0.52 -4.34
N LEU A 66 -2.88 -0.68 -3.95
CA LEU A 66 -1.91 -1.49 -4.68
C LEU A 66 -2.51 -2.85 -4.98
N CYS A 67 -2.25 -3.37 -6.18
CA CYS A 67 -2.60 -4.74 -6.51
C CYS A 67 -1.82 -5.76 -5.66
N GLY A 68 -2.30 -7.01 -5.62
CA GLY A 68 -1.64 -8.09 -4.88
C GLY A 68 -0.17 -8.28 -5.26
N SER A 69 0.17 -8.14 -6.54
CA SER A 69 1.55 -8.24 -7.03
C SER A 69 2.43 -7.11 -6.51
N CYS A 70 1.99 -5.85 -6.65
CA CYS A 70 2.74 -4.69 -6.18
C CYS A 70 2.91 -4.73 -4.65
N SER A 71 1.82 -4.94 -3.91
CA SER A 71 1.88 -5.00 -2.43
C SER A 71 2.83 -6.09 -1.92
N GLY A 72 2.93 -7.23 -2.59
CA GLY A 72 3.89 -8.28 -2.29
C GLY A 72 5.35 -7.83 -2.48
N VAL A 73 5.66 -7.18 -3.60
CA VAL A 73 6.99 -6.63 -3.89
C VAL A 73 7.37 -5.56 -2.87
N PHE A 74 6.47 -4.62 -2.57
CA PHE A 74 6.75 -3.57 -1.58
C PHE A 74 6.97 -4.13 -0.17
N ARG A 75 6.20 -5.14 0.23
CA ARG A 75 6.41 -5.86 1.50
C ARG A 75 7.75 -6.58 1.53
N ALA A 76 8.12 -7.26 0.44
CA ALA A 76 9.39 -7.97 0.33
C ALA A 76 10.59 -7.01 0.33
N ALA A 77 10.49 -5.87 -0.35
CA ALA A 77 11.51 -4.83 -0.38
C ALA A 77 11.70 -4.16 1.00
N GLY A 78 10.60 -3.94 1.75
CA GLY A 78 10.65 -3.42 3.11
C GLY A 78 11.15 -4.43 4.15
N ALA A 79 10.95 -5.74 3.89
CA ALA A 79 11.43 -6.83 4.73
C ALA A 79 12.86 -7.26 4.38
N ALA A 80 13.71 -6.31 3.97
CA ALA A 80 15.15 -6.55 3.82
C ALA A 80 15.66 -7.23 5.10
N LYS A 81 15.99 -8.52 5.00
CA LYS A 81 16.81 -9.21 5.99
C LYS A 81 18.06 -8.36 6.20
N PRO A 82 18.56 -8.18 7.44
CA PRO A 82 19.83 -7.50 7.64
C PRO A 82 20.88 -8.21 6.78
N ASP A 83 21.49 -7.43 5.90
CA ASP A 83 22.60 -7.86 5.05
C ASP A 83 23.76 -8.32 5.95
N ASP A 84 24.12 -9.61 5.88
CA ASP A 84 25.27 -10.22 6.58
C ASP A 84 26.65 -9.65 6.13
N ARG A 85 26.67 -8.49 5.45
CA ARG A 85 27.87 -7.81 4.96
C ARG A 85 28.18 -6.53 5.77
N ALA A 86 27.69 -6.43 7.00
CA ALA A 86 28.18 -5.44 7.95
C ALA A 86 29.66 -5.73 8.33
N PRO A 87 30.58 -4.75 8.25
CA PRO A 87 31.98 -4.99 8.61
C PRO A 87 32.09 -5.30 10.11
N VAL A 88 32.66 -6.47 10.43
CA VAL A 88 32.92 -6.93 11.80
C VAL A 88 33.86 -5.94 12.49
N ARG A 89 33.34 -5.16 13.43
CA ARG A 89 34.13 -4.31 14.31
C ARG A 89 34.97 -5.19 15.24
N HIS A 90 36.26 -5.33 14.97
CA HIS A 90 37.19 -5.97 15.90
C HIS A 90 37.43 -5.07 17.11
N VAL A 91 36.96 -5.52 18.27
CA VAL A 91 37.25 -4.90 19.56
C VAL A 91 38.64 -5.34 20.00
N ILE A 92 39.62 -4.44 19.94
CA ILE A 92 40.95 -4.68 20.50
C ILE A 92 40.82 -4.60 22.03
N LYS A 93 40.89 -5.75 22.72
CA LYS A 93 40.93 -5.79 24.18
C LYS A 93 42.35 -5.40 24.61
N SER A 94 42.52 -4.16 25.06
CA SER A 94 43.75 -3.70 25.68
C SER A 94 43.91 -4.38 27.05
N THR A 95 44.75 -5.41 27.10
CA THR A 95 45.18 -6.04 28.34
C THR A 95 46.07 -5.07 29.10
N LYS A 96 45.54 -4.44 30.15
CA LYS A 96 46.36 -3.71 31.11
C LYS A 96 47.26 -4.71 31.85
N VAL A 97 48.56 -4.67 31.56
CA VAL A 97 49.59 -5.40 32.30
C VAL A 97 49.69 -4.75 33.68
N LEU A 98 49.26 -5.47 34.72
CA LEU A 98 49.55 -5.11 36.11
C LEU A 98 50.94 -5.63 36.44
N TYR A 99 51.95 -4.78 36.34
CA TYR A 99 53.27 -5.06 36.90
C TYR A 99 53.27 -4.68 38.38
N THR A 100 53.15 -5.69 39.24
CA THR A 100 53.48 -5.56 40.66
C THR A 100 54.98 -5.78 40.80
N SER A 101 55.72 -4.76 41.24
CA SER A 101 57.08 -4.95 41.73
C SER A 101 57.16 -4.46 43.16
N ARG A 102 57.18 -5.44 44.05
CA ARG A 102 57.74 -5.35 45.39
C ARG A 102 59.27 -5.22 45.25
N ASN A 103 59.84 -4.13 45.72
CA ASN A 103 61.15 -4.13 46.39
C ASN A 103 61.49 -2.73 46.94
N ARG A 104 61.32 -2.47 48.24
CA ARG A 104 62.37 -2.57 49.28
C ARG A 104 61.84 -2.03 50.60
#